data_AF-A0A521KV62-F1
#
_entry.id   AF-A0A521KV62-F1
#
_cell.length_a   1.000
_cell.length_b   1.000
_cell.length_c   1.000
_cell.angle_alpha   90.00
_cell.angle_beta   90.00
_cell.angle_gamma   90.00
#
_symmetry.space_group_name_H-M   'P 1'
#
loop_
_entity.id
_entity.type
_entity.pdbx_description
1 polymer ?
#
loop_
_entity_poly.entity_id
_entity_poly.type
_entity_poly.pdbx_seq_one_letter_code
_entity_poly.pdbx_strand_id
1 'polypeptide(L)'
;MAVPRLALLAAALAAPCALAQAPQLAAEPTEAQQAIAWAADLVDRGAYEEALQAYRDAAKKFADTPEGELAARRCAPNSLLGWGELVVHGPSANRVDIVLCGDGYVPNHLSAFAQIASGIPPCFERQRVFREYWSYLNFHIAHVVSTEDGIDFRDRLYDTALNTSIVDAPDEHATVDHARVREVLSEIPAFEGLAIVQSRQVA
;
A
#
# COMPACT_ATOMS: atom_id res chain seq x y z
N MET A 1 59.56 19.39 59.11
CA MET A 1 60.13 18.27 58.34
C MET A 1 58.98 17.43 57.79
N ALA A 2 59.02 17.17 56.48
CA ALA A 2 58.42 16.06 55.73
C ALA A 2 56.91 15.76 55.83
N VAL A 3 56.23 15.99 54.70
CA VAL A 3 55.07 15.20 54.18
C VAL A 3 55.64 13.98 53.44
N PRO A 4 54.98 12.80 53.41
CA PRO A 4 54.21 12.35 52.21
C PRO A 4 52.89 11.63 52.58
N ARG A 5 51.74 11.93 51.95
CA ARG A 5 51.16 11.46 50.65
C ARG A 5 50.58 10.03 50.65
N LEU A 6 49.23 9.96 50.60
CA LEU A 6 48.37 8.94 49.96
C LEU A 6 46.94 9.53 49.99
N ALA A 7 46.44 10.24 48.98
CA ALA A 7 45.96 9.80 47.66
C ALA A 7 44.87 8.71 47.73
N LEU A 8 43.60 9.11 47.66
CA LEU A 8 42.51 8.34 47.01
C LEU A 8 41.39 9.33 46.62
N LEU A 9 41.47 9.82 45.38
CA LEU A 9 40.53 9.56 44.27
C LEU A 9 39.11 10.12 44.45
N ALA A 10 38.88 11.19 43.69
CA ALA A 10 37.58 11.72 43.32
C ALA A 10 36.83 10.74 42.42
N ALA A 11 35.52 10.59 42.66
CA ALA A 11 34.57 10.12 41.66
C ALA A 11 33.62 11.27 41.34
N ALA A 12 33.95 12.01 40.28
CA ALA A 12 33.04 12.99 39.68
C ALA A 12 31.92 12.21 38.98
N LEU A 13 30.68 12.37 39.46
CA LEU A 13 29.49 11.98 38.70
C LEU A 13 29.38 12.88 37.47
N ALA A 14 29.85 12.36 36.33
CA ALA A 14 29.48 12.91 35.03
C ALA A 14 28.07 12.40 34.68
N ALA A 15 27.06 13.23 34.91
CA ALA A 15 25.75 13.02 34.32
C ALA A 15 25.86 13.22 32.80
N PRO A 16 25.48 12.24 31.95
CA PRO A 16 25.32 12.51 30.55
C PRO A 16 24.09 13.42 30.41
N CYS A 17 24.37 14.68 30.06
CA CYS A 17 23.39 15.66 29.65
C CYS A 17 22.64 15.09 28.44
N ALA A 18 21.42 14.59 28.68
CA ALA A 18 20.52 14.18 27.63
C ALA A 18 20.17 15.44 26.82
N LEU A 19 20.80 15.57 25.64
CA LEU A 19 20.38 16.54 24.64
C LEU A 19 18.95 16.19 24.25
N ALA A 20 18.00 16.93 24.83
CA ALA A 20 16.64 16.98 24.36
C ALA A 20 16.67 17.40 22.89
N GLN A 21 16.42 16.46 21.98
CA GLN A 21 16.07 16.77 20.61
C GLN A 21 14.78 17.59 20.68
N ALA A 22 14.89 18.89 20.44
CA ALA A 22 13.73 19.73 20.20
C ALA A 22 12.89 19.10 19.08
N PRO A 23 11.56 19.13 19.17
CA PRO A 23 10.73 18.67 18.07
C PRO A 23 11.08 19.54 16.86
N GLN A 24 11.70 18.94 15.84
CA GLN A 24 11.80 19.59 14.54
C GLN A 24 10.36 19.90 14.12
N LEU A 25 10.00 21.18 14.09
CA LEU A 25 8.80 21.63 13.41
C LEU A 25 8.84 20.99 12.02
N ALA A 26 7.86 20.14 11.72
CA ALA A 26 7.77 19.47 10.43
C ALA A 26 7.89 20.56 9.35
N ALA A 27 8.87 20.41 8.45
CA ALA A 27 9.01 21.33 7.33
C ALA A 27 7.69 21.32 6.54
N GLU A 28 7.23 22.51 6.15
CA GLU A 28 6.03 22.64 5.32
C GLU A 28 6.16 21.76 4.07
N PRO A 29 5.10 21.01 3.70
CA PRO A 29 5.18 20.10 2.57
C PRO A 29 5.49 20.86 1.29
N THR A 30 6.44 20.34 0.51
CA THR A 30 6.83 20.95 -0.76
C THR A 30 5.66 20.95 -1.74
N GLU A 31 5.69 21.82 -2.75
CA GLU A 31 4.66 21.85 -3.79
C GLU A 31 4.52 20.50 -4.51
N ALA A 32 5.63 19.77 -4.69
CA ALA A 32 5.63 18.44 -5.28
C ALA A 32 4.92 17.42 -4.38
N GLN A 33 5.17 17.46 -3.07
CA GLN A 33 4.48 16.60 -2.10
C GLN A 33 2.98 16.89 -2.05
N GLN A 34 2.59 18.15 -2.12
CA GLN A 34 1.17 18.54 -2.17
C GLN A 34 0.49 18.04 -3.45
N ALA A 35 1.17 18.07 -4.60
CA ALA A 35 0.63 17.55 -5.86
C ALA A 35 0.39 16.03 -5.81
N ILE A 36 1.31 15.27 -5.21
CA ILE A 36 1.14 13.83 -5.00
C ILE A 36 0.02 13.55 -4.01
N ALA A 37 -0.03 14.28 -2.89
CA ALA A 37 -1.08 14.12 -1.89
C ALA A 37 -2.47 14.41 -2.49
N TRP A 38 -2.58 15.42 -3.35
CA TRP A 38 -3.81 15.72 -4.08
C TRP A 38 -4.22 14.57 -5.01
N ALA A 39 -3.27 14.03 -5.78
CA ALA A 39 -3.55 12.90 -6.66
C ALA A 39 -3.98 11.64 -5.86
N ALA A 40 -3.38 11.39 -4.70
CA ALA A 40 -3.78 10.30 -3.80
C ALA A 40 -5.20 10.51 -3.23
N ASP A 41 -5.55 11.72 -2.79
CA ASP A 41 -6.89 12.06 -2.30
C ASP A 41 -7.96 11.89 -3.40
N LEU A 42 -7.63 12.13 -4.67
CA LEU A 42 -8.53 11.81 -5.79
C LEU A 42 -8.77 10.30 -5.93
N VAL A 43 -7.77 9.46 -5.66
CA VAL A 43 -7.95 7.99 -5.64
C VAL A 43 -8.90 7.59 -4.53
N ASP A 44 -8.70 8.12 -3.32
CA ASP A 44 -9.56 7.82 -2.16
C ASP A 44 -11.03 8.21 -2.39
N ARG A 45 -11.25 9.27 -3.17
CA ARG A 45 -12.59 9.73 -3.59
C ARG A 45 -13.18 8.93 -4.75
N GLY A 46 -12.42 8.00 -5.32
CA GLY A 46 -12.83 7.20 -6.48
C GLY A 46 -12.77 7.95 -7.82
N ALA A 47 -12.09 9.11 -7.89
CA ALA A 47 -11.92 9.91 -9.09
C ALA A 47 -10.67 9.48 -9.88
N TYR A 48 -10.64 8.23 -10.36
CA TYR A 48 -9.41 7.61 -10.88
C TYR A 48 -8.85 8.23 -12.15
N GLU A 49 -9.70 8.66 -13.09
CA GLU A 49 -9.25 9.33 -14.31
C GLU A 49 -8.60 10.69 -13.98
N GLU A 50 -9.20 11.44 -13.06
CA GLU A 50 -8.67 12.72 -12.57
C GLU A 50 -7.36 12.50 -11.80
N ALA A 51 -7.27 11.45 -10.98
CA ALA A 51 -6.05 11.08 -10.27
C ALA A 51 -4.91 10.75 -11.24
N LEU A 52 -5.18 9.96 -12.30
CA LEU A 52 -4.20 9.67 -13.34
C LEU A 52 -3.73 10.94 -14.04
N GLN A 53 -4.64 11.85 -14.35
CA GLN A 53 -4.28 13.13 -14.96
C GLN A 53 -3.43 13.98 -14.01
N ALA A 54 -3.79 14.05 -12.73
CA ALA A 54 -3.03 14.76 -11.70
C ALA A 54 -1.60 14.19 -11.54
N TYR A 55 -1.45 12.86 -11.52
CA TYR A 55 -0.13 12.22 -11.52
C TYR A 55 0.67 12.53 -12.79
N ARG A 56 0.06 12.51 -13.98
CA ARG A 56 0.75 12.87 -15.22
C ARG A 56 1.25 14.31 -15.20
N ASP A 57 0.46 15.23 -14.66
CA ASP A 57 0.83 16.63 -14.56
C ASP A 57 1.93 16.86 -13.51
N ALA A 58 1.86 16.15 -12.37
CA ALA A 58 2.92 16.14 -11.38
C ALA A 58 4.25 15.57 -11.92
N ALA A 59 4.19 14.45 -12.65
CA ALA A 59 5.35 13.82 -13.27
C ALA A 59 6.05 14.76 -14.26
N LYS A 60 5.28 15.54 -15.04
CA LYS A 60 5.83 16.53 -15.97
C LYS A 60 6.42 17.74 -15.25
N LYS A 61 5.71 18.26 -14.25
CA LYS A 61 6.09 19.49 -13.55
C LYS A 61 7.30 19.29 -12.65
N PHE A 62 7.46 18.11 -12.06
CA PHE A 62 8.48 17.81 -11.06
C PHE A 62 9.41 16.67 -11.47
N ALA A 63 9.70 16.52 -12.77
CA ALA A 63 10.41 15.37 -13.34
C ALA A 63 11.76 15.02 -12.66
N ASP A 64 12.48 16.01 -12.13
CA ASP A 64 13.78 15.82 -11.47
C ASP A 64 13.70 15.62 -9.94
N THR A 65 12.49 15.38 -9.42
CA THR A 65 12.24 15.18 -7.98
C THR A 65 11.79 13.74 -7.70
N PRO A 66 12.04 13.20 -6.49
CA PRO A 66 11.56 11.86 -6.14
C PRO A 66 10.03 11.77 -6.20
N GLU A 67 9.31 12.86 -5.93
CA GLU A 67 7.85 12.93 -6.07
C GLU A 67 7.41 12.83 -7.55
N GLY A 68 8.12 13.47 -8.48
CA GLY A 68 7.86 13.35 -9.91
C GLY A 68 8.12 11.95 -10.45
N GLU A 69 9.18 11.29 -9.97
CA GLU A 69 9.45 9.88 -10.29
C GLU A 69 8.35 8.96 -9.74
N LEU A 70 7.86 9.21 -8.52
CA LEU A 70 6.73 8.48 -7.95
C LEU A 70 5.48 8.69 -8.81
N ALA A 71 5.14 9.93 -9.15
CA ALA A 71 4.01 10.24 -10.03
C ALA A 71 4.12 9.52 -11.38
N ALA A 72 5.30 9.50 -11.99
CA ALA A 72 5.54 8.82 -13.25
C ALA A 72 5.26 7.32 -13.14
N ARG A 73 5.68 6.67 -12.03
CA ARG A 73 5.35 5.26 -11.73
C ARG A 73 3.85 5.06 -11.54
N ARG A 74 3.17 5.91 -10.77
CA ARG A 74 1.73 5.80 -10.46
C ARG A 74 0.81 6.02 -11.68
N CYS A 75 1.29 6.69 -12.73
CA CYS A 75 0.55 6.87 -13.98
C CYS A 75 1.01 5.98 -15.13
N ALA A 76 1.96 5.06 -14.89
CA ALA A 76 2.41 4.10 -15.88
C ALA A 76 1.33 3.04 -16.17
N PRO A 77 1.34 2.40 -17.35
CA PRO A 77 0.53 1.20 -17.58
C PRO A 77 0.88 0.11 -16.56
N ASN A 78 -0.10 -0.72 -16.17
CA ASN A 78 0.11 -1.85 -15.25
C ASN A 78 0.75 -1.44 -13.92
N SER A 79 0.26 -0.36 -13.31
CA SER A 79 0.83 0.21 -12.10
C SER A 79 -0.18 0.30 -10.95
N LEU A 80 0.34 0.36 -9.72
CA LEU A 80 -0.44 0.79 -8.57
C LEU A 80 -0.71 2.29 -8.73
N LEU A 81 -1.97 2.71 -8.79
CA LEU A 81 -2.35 4.13 -8.81
C LEU A 81 -2.33 4.72 -7.40
N GLY A 82 -2.86 3.97 -6.44
CA GLY A 82 -3.06 4.40 -5.06
C GLY A 82 -3.51 3.22 -4.20
N TRP A 83 -3.48 3.41 -2.89
CA TRP A 83 -4.05 2.46 -1.96
C TRP A 83 -4.81 3.24 -0.89
N GLY A 84 -5.77 2.59 -0.26
CA GLY A 84 -6.63 3.20 0.75
C GLY A 84 -7.05 2.21 1.82
N GLU A 85 -7.67 2.74 2.86
CA GLU A 85 -8.13 1.99 4.02
C GLU A 85 -9.63 1.66 3.88
N LEU A 86 -10.00 0.40 4.04
CA LEU A 86 -11.42 -0.02 4.09
C LEU A 86 -11.90 -0.15 5.52
N VAL A 87 -11.12 -0.85 6.36
CA VAL A 87 -11.42 -1.06 7.78
C VAL A 87 -10.11 -1.10 8.54
N VAL A 88 -9.94 -0.22 9.54
CA VAL A 88 -8.74 -0.17 10.38
C VAL A 88 -9.12 -0.31 11.85
N HIS A 89 -8.60 -1.34 12.49
CA HIS A 89 -8.82 -1.65 13.91
C HIS A 89 -7.60 -1.32 14.79
N GLY A 90 -6.51 -0.84 14.20
CA GLY A 90 -5.34 -0.36 14.92
C GLY A 90 -4.06 -0.43 14.10
N PRO A 91 -2.91 -0.17 14.74
CA PRO A 91 -1.61 -0.18 14.07
C PRO A 91 -1.26 -1.55 13.49
N SER A 92 -0.80 -1.56 12.24
CA SER A 92 -0.35 -2.75 11.49
C SER A 92 0.63 -3.64 12.26
N ALA A 93 1.51 -3.06 13.07
CA ALA A 93 2.48 -3.81 13.89
C ALA A 93 1.85 -4.86 14.83
N ASN A 94 0.56 -4.74 15.16
CA ASN A 94 -0.17 -5.66 16.03
C ASN A 94 -1.42 -6.25 15.35
N ARG A 95 -1.53 -6.18 14.02
CA ARG A 95 -2.72 -6.56 13.25
C ARG A 95 -2.30 -7.36 12.02
N VAL A 96 -3.25 -8.10 11.45
CA VAL A 96 -3.10 -8.76 10.15
C VAL A 96 -3.70 -7.81 9.11
N ASP A 97 -2.85 -7.25 8.26
CA ASP A 97 -3.29 -6.41 7.15
C ASP A 97 -3.66 -7.28 5.94
N ILE A 98 -4.91 -7.19 5.51
CA ILE A 98 -5.44 -7.85 4.31
C ILE A 98 -5.57 -6.79 3.23
N VAL A 99 -4.74 -6.89 2.19
CA VAL A 99 -4.78 -5.99 1.03
C VAL A 99 -5.58 -6.64 -0.09
N LEU A 100 -6.62 -5.95 -0.54
CA LEU A 100 -7.42 -6.35 -1.69
C LEU A 100 -6.85 -5.70 -2.95
N CYS A 101 -6.32 -6.52 -3.85
CA CYS A 101 -5.82 -6.08 -5.15
C CYS A 101 -6.75 -6.59 -6.25
N GLY A 102 -7.26 -5.67 -7.08
CA GLY A 102 -7.98 -6.01 -8.30
C GLY A 102 -7.01 -6.17 -9.45
N ASP A 103 -7.27 -7.11 -10.34
CA ASP A 103 -6.56 -7.22 -11.63
C ASP A 103 -7.55 -7.18 -12.79
N GLY A 104 -7.07 -6.69 -13.92
CA GLY A 104 -7.87 -6.57 -15.14
C GLY A 104 -8.86 -5.41 -15.13
N TYR A 105 -8.64 -4.38 -14.31
CA TYR A 105 -9.49 -3.20 -14.26
C TYR A 105 -8.78 -2.00 -14.91
N VAL A 106 -9.38 -1.50 -15.98
CA VAL A 106 -9.03 -0.19 -16.56
C VAL A 106 -9.55 0.95 -15.66
N PRO A 107 -9.05 2.20 -15.79
CA PRO A 107 -9.41 3.30 -14.89
C PRO A 107 -10.92 3.50 -14.68
N ASN A 108 -11.71 3.30 -15.74
CA ASN A 108 -13.17 3.49 -15.72
C ASN A 108 -13.91 2.37 -14.98
N HIS A 109 -13.26 1.23 -14.74
CA HIS A 109 -13.83 0.08 -14.06
C HIS A 109 -13.29 -0.08 -12.62
N LEU A 110 -12.33 0.75 -12.19
CA LEU A 110 -11.82 0.72 -10.81
C LEU A 110 -12.88 1.03 -9.75
N SER A 111 -13.92 1.79 -10.10
CA SER A 111 -15.05 2.04 -9.20
C SER A 111 -15.86 0.77 -8.94
N ALA A 112 -16.03 -0.09 -9.94
CA ALA A 112 -16.67 -1.39 -9.80
C ALA A 112 -15.82 -2.32 -8.90
N PHE A 113 -14.49 -2.33 -9.10
CA PHE A 113 -13.59 -3.04 -8.21
C PHE A 113 -13.69 -2.54 -6.75
N ALA A 114 -13.64 -1.23 -6.54
CA ALA A 114 -13.73 -0.65 -5.19
C ALA A 114 -15.05 -1.02 -4.50
N GLN A 115 -16.16 -1.05 -5.25
CA GLN A 115 -17.44 -1.52 -4.74
C GLN A 115 -17.38 -2.99 -4.31
N ILE A 116 -16.82 -3.88 -5.13
CA ILE A 116 -16.65 -5.30 -4.79
C ILE A 116 -15.77 -5.45 -3.53
N ALA A 117 -14.63 -4.76 -3.50
CA ALA A 117 -13.68 -4.78 -2.40
C ALA A 117 -14.32 -4.33 -1.07
N SER A 118 -15.15 -3.27 -1.09
CA SER A 118 -15.89 -2.80 0.09
C SER A 118 -16.86 -3.84 0.68
N GLY A 119 -17.31 -4.80 -0.14
CA GLY A 119 -18.18 -5.89 0.28
C GLY A 119 -17.45 -7.06 0.98
N ILE A 120 -16.12 -7.12 0.90
CA ILE A 120 -15.33 -8.22 1.47
C ILE A 120 -15.24 -8.15 3.01
N PRO A 121 -14.88 -7.02 3.65
CA PRO A 121 -14.74 -6.98 5.10
C PRO A 121 -16.02 -7.43 5.85
N PRO A 122 -17.25 -7.01 5.46
CA PRO A 122 -18.47 -7.52 6.07
C PRO A 122 -18.68 -9.03 5.95
N CYS A 123 -18.10 -9.69 4.94
CA CYS A 123 -18.16 -11.16 4.83
C CYS A 123 -17.31 -11.83 5.90
N PHE A 124 -16.14 -11.28 6.25
CA PHE A 124 -15.31 -11.77 7.36
C PHE A 124 -16.02 -11.56 8.69
N GLU A 125 -16.57 -10.38 8.93
CA GLU A 125 -17.31 -10.09 10.18
C GLU A 125 -18.54 -10.99 10.35
N ARG A 126 -19.18 -11.44 9.27
CA ARG A 126 -20.33 -12.35 9.32
C ARG A 126 -19.95 -13.79 9.64
N GLN A 127 -18.75 -14.23 9.32
CA GLN A 127 -18.31 -15.60 9.59
C GLN A 127 -17.87 -15.75 11.05
N ARG A 128 -18.41 -16.76 11.74
CA ARG A 128 -18.19 -16.95 13.18
C ARG A 128 -16.70 -16.94 13.57
N VAL A 129 -15.86 -17.66 12.84
CA VAL A 129 -14.43 -17.77 13.15
C VAL A 129 -13.72 -16.43 12.96
N PHE A 130 -13.91 -15.77 11.81
CA PHE A 130 -13.27 -14.48 11.57
C PHE A 130 -13.82 -13.36 12.45
N ARG A 131 -15.09 -13.41 12.86
CA ARG A 131 -15.68 -12.48 13.82
C ARG A 131 -14.93 -12.46 15.14
N GLU A 132 -14.53 -13.63 15.66
CA GLU A 132 -13.75 -13.72 16.91
C GLU A 132 -12.42 -12.98 16.80
N TYR A 133 -11.86 -12.90 15.59
CA TYR A 133 -10.61 -12.20 15.30
C TYR A 133 -10.80 -10.84 14.61
N TRP A 134 -12.03 -10.34 14.48
CA TRP A 134 -12.34 -9.16 13.65
C TRP A 134 -11.47 -7.97 13.99
N SER A 135 -11.34 -7.66 15.28
CA SER A 135 -10.50 -6.55 15.78
C SER A 135 -9.00 -6.69 15.50
N TYR A 136 -8.53 -7.86 15.06
CA TYR A 136 -7.15 -8.13 14.68
C TYR A 136 -6.89 -7.95 13.19
N LEU A 137 -7.93 -7.75 12.37
CA LEU A 137 -7.82 -7.68 10.91
C LEU A 137 -7.97 -6.23 10.43
N ASN A 138 -6.98 -5.72 9.70
CA ASN A 138 -7.13 -4.49 8.94
C ASN A 138 -7.41 -4.85 7.47
N PHE A 139 -8.23 -4.07 6.79
CA PHE A 139 -8.51 -4.23 5.38
C PHE A 139 -8.10 -2.97 4.63
N HIS A 140 -7.28 -3.17 3.61
CA HIS A 140 -6.80 -2.14 2.70
C HIS A 140 -7.21 -2.49 1.27
N ILE A 141 -7.28 -1.48 0.42
CA ILE A 141 -7.52 -1.64 -1.01
C ILE A 141 -6.32 -1.10 -1.78
N ALA A 142 -5.86 -1.85 -2.77
CA ALA A 142 -4.84 -1.42 -3.71
C ALA A 142 -5.50 -1.20 -5.08
N HIS A 143 -5.51 0.05 -5.55
CA HIS A 143 -6.04 0.43 -6.84
C HIS A 143 -4.96 0.20 -7.91
N VAL A 144 -4.95 -1.01 -8.47
CA VAL A 144 -4.02 -1.38 -9.54
C VAL A 144 -4.70 -1.16 -10.89
N VAL A 145 -4.04 -0.45 -11.79
CA VAL A 145 -4.54 -0.11 -13.13
C VAL A 145 -3.96 -1.08 -14.14
N SER A 146 -4.82 -1.81 -14.84
CA SER A 146 -4.41 -2.64 -15.99
C SER A 146 -4.46 -1.84 -17.29
N THR A 147 -3.60 -2.22 -18.24
CA THR A 147 -3.67 -1.71 -19.62
C THR A 147 -4.96 -2.16 -20.29
N GLU A 148 -5.34 -3.43 -20.11
CA GLU A 148 -6.54 -4.02 -20.71
C GLU A 148 -7.56 -4.47 -19.65
N ASP A 149 -8.83 -4.49 -20.07
CA ASP A 149 -9.97 -4.87 -19.24
C ASP A 149 -10.26 -6.37 -19.40
N GLY A 150 -10.24 -7.11 -18.29
CA GLY A 150 -10.40 -8.56 -18.25
C GLY A 150 -9.17 -9.32 -17.77
N ILE A 151 -9.23 -10.65 -17.83
CA ILE A 151 -8.15 -11.58 -17.44
C ILE A 151 -7.99 -12.65 -18.51
N ASP A 152 -6.82 -13.29 -18.57
CA ASP A 152 -6.56 -14.31 -19.57
C ASP A 152 -7.52 -15.49 -19.40
N PHE A 153 -8.21 -15.82 -20.49
CA PHE A 153 -9.12 -16.95 -20.54
C PHE A 153 -8.98 -17.67 -21.88
N ARG A 154 -8.46 -18.90 -21.82
CA ARG A 154 -8.22 -19.75 -22.99
C ARG A 154 -7.34 -19.04 -24.02
N ASP A 155 -7.87 -18.79 -25.22
CA ASP A 155 -7.13 -18.15 -26.32
C ASP A 155 -7.11 -16.62 -26.24
N ARG A 156 -7.76 -16.02 -25.23
CA ARG A 156 -7.77 -14.57 -25.03
C ARG A 156 -6.69 -14.19 -24.02
N LEU A 157 -5.72 -13.42 -24.50
CA LEU A 157 -4.63 -12.87 -23.72
C LEU A 157 -4.83 -11.36 -23.56
N TYR A 158 -4.59 -10.87 -22.36
CA TYR A 158 -4.77 -9.49 -21.93
C TYR A 158 -3.52 -9.01 -21.19
N ASP A 159 -3.07 -7.80 -21.51
CA ASP A 159 -2.02 -7.11 -20.75
C ASP A 159 -2.60 -6.52 -19.46
N THR A 160 -2.52 -7.30 -18.40
CA THR A 160 -3.06 -6.97 -17.07
C THR A 160 -1.94 -6.71 -16.07
N ALA A 161 -2.25 -5.95 -15.02
CA ALA A 161 -1.25 -5.51 -14.07
C ALA A 161 -0.64 -6.67 -13.27
N LEU A 162 -1.47 -7.61 -12.80
CA LEU A 162 -1.01 -8.79 -12.05
C LEU A 162 -0.84 -10.04 -12.92
N ASN A 163 -1.03 -9.90 -14.23
CA ASN A 163 -0.92 -10.99 -15.21
C ASN A 163 -1.83 -12.18 -14.85
N THR A 164 -3.09 -11.89 -14.53
CA THR A 164 -4.03 -12.93 -14.11
C THR A 164 -4.41 -13.84 -15.28
N SER A 165 -4.27 -15.15 -15.09
CA SER A 165 -4.67 -16.16 -16.07
C SER A 165 -5.45 -17.31 -15.45
N ILE A 166 -6.48 -17.78 -16.16
CA ILE A 166 -7.22 -18.98 -15.76
C ILE A 166 -6.47 -20.21 -16.27
N VAL A 167 -6.00 -21.03 -15.32
CA VAL A 167 -5.35 -22.30 -15.61
C VAL A 167 -6.43 -23.35 -15.89
N ASP A 168 -6.26 -24.04 -17.02
CA ASP A 168 -7.12 -25.11 -17.52
C ASP A 168 -6.92 -26.38 -16.68
N ALA A 169 -7.42 -26.33 -15.45
CA ALA A 169 -7.51 -27.41 -14.48
C ALA A 169 -9.01 -27.76 -14.30
N PRO A 170 -9.36 -28.97 -13.80
CA PRO A 170 -10.76 -29.40 -13.69
C PRO A 170 -11.70 -28.44 -12.94
N ASP A 171 -11.15 -27.52 -12.13
CA ASP A 171 -11.91 -26.55 -11.34
C ASP A 171 -11.75 -25.07 -11.78
N GLU A 172 -11.12 -24.80 -12.94
CA GLU A 172 -10.82 -23.45 -13.50
C GLU A 172 -10.34 -22.45 -12.43
N HIS A 173 -9.04 -22.45 -12.14
CA HIS A 173 -8.44 -21.54 -11.16
C HIS A 173 -7.82 -20.33 -11.85
N ALA A 174 -8.18 -19.12 -11.42
CA ALA A 174 -7.36 -17.96 -11.74
C ALA A 174 -5.98 -18.14 -11.09
N THR A 175 -4.93 -17.54 -11.64
CA THR A 175 -3.58 -17.49 -11.08
C THR A 175 -2.99 -16.14 -11.39
N VAL A 176 -2.06 -15.66 -10.57
CA VAL A 176 -1.46 -14.33 -10.72
C VAL A 176 0.06 -14.43 -10.68
N ASP A 177 0.75 -13.46 -11.28
CA ASP A 177 2.20 -13.36 -11.19
C ASP A 177 2.61 -12.87 -9.79
N HIS A 178 3.19 -13.78 -9.02
CA HIS A 178 3.66 -13.52 -7.66
C HIS A 178 4.69 -12.38 -7.58
N ALA A 179 5.56 -12.20 -8.58
CA ALA A 179 6.55 -11.13 -8.58
C ALA A 179 5.87 -9.75 -8.68
N ARG A 180 4.89 -9.63 -9.58
CA ARG A 180 4.12 -8.38 -9.76
C ARG A 180 3.27 -8.05 -8.54
N VAL A 181 2.66 -9.05 -7.91
CA VAL A 181 1.94 -8.87 -6.65
C VAL A 181 2.86 -8.31 -5.57
N ARG A 182 4.08 -8.85 -5.43
CA ARG A 182 5.04 -8.35 -4.45
C ARG A 182 5.50 -6.92 -4.74
N GLU A 183 5.66 -6.57 -6.01
CA GLU A 183 6.00 -5.20 -6.41
C GLU A 183 4.92 -4.21 -5.95
N VAL A 184 3.64 -4.51 -6.22
CA VAL A 184 2.52 -3.69 -5.74
C VAL A 184 2.50 -3.57 -4.23
N LEU A 185 2.68 -4.69 -3.50
CA LEU A 185 2.63 -4.70 -2.05
C LEU A 185 3.85 -4.03 -1.39
N SER A 186 4.98 -3.93 -2.09
CA SER A 186 6.16 -3.22 -1.60
C SER A 186 5.96 -1.71 -1.46
N GLU A 187 4.96 -1.16 -2.16
CA GLU A 187 4.58 0.26 -2.07
C GLU A 187 3.58 0.56 -0.95
N ILE A 188 3.04 -0.47 -0.28
CA ILE A 188 2.07 -0.34 0.81
C ILE A 188 2.81 -0.57 2.14
N PRO A 189 2.64 0.31 3.14
CA PRO A 189 3.38 0.22 4.39
C PRO A 189 3.06 -1.07 5.18
N ALA A 190 4.06 -1.52 5.95
CA ALA A 190 3.95 -2.61 6.95
C ALA A 190 3.67 -4.02 6.41
N PHE A 191 3.91 -4.28 5.13
CA PHE A 191 3.76 -5.62 4.55
C PHE A 191 5.01 -6.50 4.74
N GLU A 192 4.87 -7.59 5.52
CA GLU A 192 5.99 -8.51 5.83
C GLU A 192 5.86 -9.90 5.17
N GLY A 193 4.69 -10.28 4.64
CA GLY A 193 4.48 -11.61 4.07
C GLY A 193 3.19 -11.76 3.26
N LEU A 194 3.19 -12.67 2.28
CA LEU A 194 2.11 -12.84 1.29
C LEU A 194 1.40 -14.20 1.43
N ALA A 195 0.08 -14.16 1.50
CA ALA A 195 -0.80 -15.29 1.23
C ALA A 195 -1.82 -14.88 0.16
N ILE A 196 -1.81 -15.58 -0.99
CA ILE A 196 -2.75 -15.33 -2.08
C ILE A 196 -3.96 -16.25 -1.88
N VAL A 197 -5.14 -15.67 -1.69
CA VAL A 197 -6.40 -16.41 -1.60
C VAL A 197 -7.31 -15.95 -2.73
N GLN A 198 -7.66 -16.86 -3.63
CA GLN A 198 -8.66 -16.63 -4.65
C GLN A 198 -9.95 -17.32 -4.25
N SER A 199 -11.03 -16.57 -4.10
CA SER A 199 -12.35 -17.12 -3.84
C SER A 199 -13.17 -17.14 -5.13
N ARG A 200 -13.55 -18.34 -5.57
CA ARG A 200 -14.59 -18.52 -6.60
C ARG A 200 -15.95 -18.25 -5.96
N GLN A 201 -16.70 -17.29 -6.47
CA GLN A 201 -18.12 -17.19 -6.13
C GLN A 201 -18.86 -18.29 -6.89
N VAL A 202 -19.25 -19.35 -6.18
CA VAL A 202 -20.18 -20.35 -6.73
C VAL A 202 -21.57 -19.71 -6.68
N ALA A 203 -22.17 -19.53 -7.85
CA ALA A 203 -23.56 -19.07 -7.99
C ALA A 203 -24.55 -20.07 -7.38
#